data_AF-A0A971UPF1-F1
#
_entry.id   AF-A0A971UPF1-F1
#
_cell.length_a   1.000
_cell.length_b   1.000
_cell.length_c   1.000
_cell.angle_alpha   90.00
_cell.angle_beta   90.00
_cell.angle_gamma   90.00
#
_symmetry.space_group_name_H-M   'P 1'
#
loop_
_entity.id
_entity.type
_entity.pdbx_description
1 polymer ?
#
loop_
_entity_poly.entity_id
_entity_poly.type
_entity_poly.pdbx_seq_one_letter_code
_entity_poly.pdbx_strand_id
1 'polypeptide(L)'
;MDHPSRQFIGEEVRPQPGSFAATAMARGQPGVPQAFTWRGESFRVVELLRQWASTGPCSHGSGERYVRRHWFEVRVAPDGIMTLYCDRQARDRRHPKARWWLYCREE
;
A
#
# COMPACT_ATOMS: atom_id res chain seq x y z
N MET A 1 3.26 26.83 -13.28
CA MET A 1 3.85 25.99 -12.22
C MET A 1 2.81 24.93 -11.94
N ASP A 2 3.01 23.73 -12.49
CA ASP A 2 2.11 22.59 -12.26
C ASP A 2 2.35 22.12 -10.82
N HIS A 3 1.33 22.27 -9.97
CA HIS A 3 1.37 21.61 -8.66
C HIS A 3 1.04 20.13 -8.89
N PRO A 4 1.80 19.18 -8.33
CA PRO A 4 1.45 17.77 -8.44
C PRO A 4 0.04 17.58 -7.88
N SER A 5 -0.87 17.14 -8.74
CA SER A 5 -2.27 16.92 -8.38
C SER A 5 -2.37 15.58 -7.66
N ARG A 6 -2.48 15.64 -6.33
CA ARG A 6 -2.66 14.43 -5.51
C ARG A 6 -4.12 14.03 -5.50
N GLN A 7 -4.44 12.89 -6.11
CA GLN A 7 -5.79 12.34 -6.13
C GLN A 7 -5.95 11.26 -5.06
N PHE A 8 -6.94 11.42 -4.18
CA PHE A 8 -7.35 10.38 -3.24
C PHE A 8 -8.16 9.30 -3.97
N ILE A 9 -7.84 8.02 -3.70
CA ILE A 9 -8.41 6.86 -4.38
C ILE A 9 -9.14 5.95 -3.37
N GLY A 10 -8.41 5.36 -2.41
CA GLY A 10 -8.99 4.51 -1.35
C GLY A 10 -9.49 3.13 -1.81
N GLU A 11 -8.99 2.61 -2.94
CA GLU A 11 -9.48 1.37 -3.57
C GLU A 11 -8.55 0.17 -3.33
N GLU A 12 -9.08 -1.04 -3.51
CA GLU A 12 -8.31 -2.29 -3.44
C GLU A 12 -7.30 -2.35 -4.60
N VAL A 13 -6.08 -2.80 -4.29
CA VAL A 13 -5.12 -3.25 -5.32
C VAL A 13 -4.79 -4.71 -5.12
N ARG A 14 -4.50 -5.39 -6.22
CA ARG A 14 -4.16 -6.81 -6.22
C ARG A 14 -2.68 -6.98 -6.53
N PRO A 15 -1.84 -7.33 -5.53
CA PRO A 15 -0.46 -7.72 -5.79
C PRO A 15 -0.41 -8.85 -6.82
N GLN A 16 0.50 -8.77 -7.78
CA GLN A 16 0.73 -9.90 -8.67
C GLN A 16 1.40 -11.06 -7.89
N PRO A 17 0.98 -12.32 -8.08
CA PRO A 17 1.62 -13.47 -7.44
C PRO A 17 3.13 -13.50 -7.72
N GLY A 18 3.94 -13.77 -6.69
CA GLY A 18 5.41 -13.82 -6.84
C GLY A 18 6.11 -12.47 -7.01
N SER A 19 5.38 -11.36 -6.99
CA SER A 19 5.97 -10.03 -7.14
C SER A 19 6.61 -9.47 -5.87
N PHE A 20 6.53 -10.14 -4.72
CA PHE A 20 7.13 -9.60 -3.50
C PHE A 20 8.65 -9.58 -3.60
N ALA A 21 9.26 -8.41 -3.36
CA ALA A 21 10.71 -8.28 -3.35
C ALA A 21 11.33 -9.18 -2.25
N ALA A 22 11.93 -10.30 -2.66
CA ALA A 22 12.55 -11.27 -1.77
C ALA A 22 13.67 -10.65 -0.90
N THR A 23 14.32 -9.59 -1.39
CA THR A 23 15.38 -8.86 -0.67
C THR A 23 14.87 -8.12 0.58
N ALA A 24 13.60 -7.69 0.59
CA ALA A 24 12.99 -7.07 1.78
C ALA A 24 12.64 -8.12 2.86
N MET A 25 12.31 -9.35 2.45
CA MET A 25 11.99 -10.46 3.36
C MET A 25 13.19 -10.90 4.19
N ALA A 26 14.42 -10.74 3.68
CA ALA A 26 15.66 -11.02 4.41
C ALA A 26 15.89 -10.10 5.63
N ARG A 27 15.20 -8.95 5.70
CA ARG A 27 15.24 -7.99 6.83
C ARG A 27 14.00 -8.05 7.74
N GLY A 28 13.11 -9.03 7.55
CA GLY A 28 11.90 -9.18 8.38
C GLY A 28 10.80 -8.15 8.12
N GLN A 29 10.89 -7.39 7.02
CA GLN A 29 9.85 -6.43 6.62
C GLN A 29 8.92 -7.07 5.57
N PRO A 30 7.60 -6.80 5.59
CA PRO A 30 6.71 -7.23 4.51
C PRO A 30 7.18 -6.57 3.21
N GLY A 31 7.57 -7.40 2.24
CA GLY A 31 8.01 -6.89 0.94
C GLY A 31 6.88 -6.12 0.27
N VAL A 32 7.20 -4.93 -0.27
CA VAL A 32 6.31 -4.25 -1.22
C VAL A 32 6.18 -5.14 -2.47
N PRO A 33 4.97 -5.26 -3.03
CA PRO A 33 4.80 -5.94 -4.31
C PRO A 33 5.53 -5.14 -5.41
N GLN A 34 6.41 -5.81 -6.16
CA GLN A 34 7.08 -5.26 -7.34
C GLN A 34 6.09 -4.94 -8.47
N ALA A 35 4.91 -5.55 -8.45
CA ALA A 35 3.83 -5.26 -9.38
C ALA A 35 2.46 -5.51 -8.76
N PHE A 36 1.48 -4.70 -9.14
CA PHE A 36 0.09 -4.85 -8.71
C PHE A 36 -0.86 -4.42 -9.80
N THR A 37 -2.11 -4.86 -9.69
CA THR A 37 -3.19 -4.49 -10.60
C THR A 37 -4.19 -3.62 -9.85
N TRP A 38 -4.59 -2.51 -10.46
CA TRP A 38 -5.65 -1.61 -9.99
C TRP A 38 -6.56 -1.26 -11.17
N ARG A 39 -7.88 -1.39 -10.99
CA ARG A 39 -8.91 -1.17 -12.04
C ARG A 39 -8.69 -1.91 -13.37
N GLY A 40 -7.97 -3.03 -13.34
CA GLY A 40 -7.64 -3.83 -14.53
C GLY A 40 -6.32 -3.42 -15.20
N GLU A 41 -5.71 -2.34 -14.74
CA GLU A 41 -4.41 -1.84 -15.22
C GLU A 41 -3.26 -2.39 -14.34
N SER A 42 -2.13 -2.71 -14.97
CA SER A 42 -0.97 -3.27 -14.28
C SER A 42 0.11 -2.21 -14.06
N PHE A 43 0.51 -2.07 -12.80
CA PHE A 43 1.52 -1.13 -12.36
C PHE A 43 2.75 -1.89 -11.90
N ARG A 44 3.93 -1.46 -12.36
CA ARG A 44 5.21 -1.96 -11.87
C ARG A 44 5.81 -0.95 -10.90
N VAL A 45 6.17 -1.38 -9.70
CA VAL A 45 6.95 -0.58 -8.76
C VAL A 45 8.38 -0.49 -9.28
N VAL A 46 8.80 0.73 -9.59
CA VAL A 46 10.15 1.06 -10.06
C VAL A 46 11.05 1.37 -8.86
N GLU A 47 10.51 2.08 -7.87
CA GLU A 47 11.27 2.53 -6.71
C GLU A 47 10.39 2.61 -5.47
N LEU A 48 10.93 2.23 -4.31
CA LEU A 48 10.33 2.49 -3.01
C LEU A 48 10.87 3.82 -2.47
N LEU A 49 10.05 4.87 -2.51
CA LEU A 49 10.42 6.20 -2.06
C LEU A 49 10.39 6.30 -0.53
N ARG A 50 9.35 5.73 0.08
CA ARG A 50 9.18 5.78 1.54
C ARG A 50 8.43 4.58 2.06
N GLN A 51 8.82 4.10 3.23
CA GLN A 51 8.05 3.11 4.00
C GLN A 51 7.87 3.61 5.43
N TRP A 52 6.66 3.51 5.95
CA TRP A 52 6.38 3.86 7.34
C TRP A 52 5.21 3.06 7.88
N ALA A 53 5.16 2.88 9.19
CA ALA A 53 4.03 2.27 9.86
C ALA A 53 3.22 3.36 10.57
N SER A 54 1.90 3.26 10.54
CA SER A 54 1.05 4.13 11.36
C SER A 54 0.46 3.35 12.52
N THR A 55 0.61 3.90 13.72
CA THR A 55 -0.08 3.49 14.94
C THR A 55 -1.29 4.40 15.12
N GLY A 56 -2.51 3.86 15.12
CA GLY A 56 -3.73 4.64 15.35
C GLY A 56 -4.29 4.40 16.76
N PRO A 57 -4.95 5.39 17.38
CA PRO A 57 -5.70 5.17 18.62
C PRO A 57 -6.89 4.23 18.37
N CYS A 58 -7.17 3.34 19.32
CA CYS A 58 -8.36 2.50 19.33
C CYS A 58 -9.61 3.38 19.51
N SER A 59 -10.62 3.21 18.64
CA SER A 59 -11.92 3.88 18.76
C SER A 59 -12.82 3.32 19.88
N HIS A 60 -12.26 2.45 20.73
CA HIS A 60 -12.83 2.01 22.00
C HIS A 60 -11.76 2.28 23.05
N GLY A 61 -12.09 3.04 24.11
CA GLY A 61 -11.16 3.62 25.08
C GLY A 61 -10.34 2.61 25.90
N SER A 62 -9.40 1.93 25.26
CA SER A 62 -8.30 1.19 25.89
C SER A 62 -7.00 1.71 25.27
N GLY A 63 -6.07 2.18 26.11
CA GLY A 63 -4.84 2.89 25.73
C GLY A 63 -3.78 2.08 24.96
N GLU A 64 -4.15 0.99 24.27
CA GLU A 64 -3.24 0.17 23.49
C GLU A 64 -2.91 0.81 22.13
N ARG A 65 -1.63 1.15 21.92
CA ARG A 65 -1.10 1.70 20.67
C ARG A 65 -0.71 0.56 19.72
N TYR A 66 -1.64 0.10 18.89
CA TYR A 66 -1.34 -0.95 17.90
C TYR A 66 -0.86 -0.36 16.56
N VAL A 67 0.25 -0.89 16.04
CA VAL A 67 0.70 -0.67 14.66
C VAL A 67 -0.30 -1.35 13.71
N ARG A 68 -1.12 -0.57 13.02
CA ARG A 68 -2.26 -1.11 12.23
C ARG A 68 -1.98 -1.21 10.74
N ARG A 69 -1.25 -0.25 10.18
CA ARG A 69 -1.05 -0.15 8.72
C ARG A 69 0.41 0.05 8.38
N HIS A 70 0.87 -0.71 7.41
CA HIS A 70 2.16 -0.48 6.75
C HIS A 70 1.90 0.32 5.48
N TRP A 71 2.53 1.48 5.39
CA TRP A 71 2.39 2.42 4.30
C TRP A 71 3.65 2.41 3.45
N PHE A 72 3.45 2.57 2.15
CA PHE A 72 4.49 2.54 1.15
C PHE A 72 4.20 3.63 0.13
N GLU A 73 5.14 4.53 -0.08
CA GLU A 73 5.14 5.47 -1.19
C GLU A 73 6.09 4.92 -2.25
N VAL A 74 5.56 4.63 -3.42
CA VAL A 74 6.25 3.95 -4.50
C VAL A 74 6.18 4.78 -5.77
N ARG A 75 7.27 4.82 -6.52
CA ARG A 75 7.23 5.24 -7.92
C ARG A 75 6.83 4.05 -8.77
N VAL A 76 5.85 4.21 -9.65
CA VAL A 76 5.39 3.14 -10.53
C VAL A 76 5.66 3.46 -12.01
N ALA A 77 5.31 2.54 -12.89
CA ALA A 77 5.22 2.73 -14.33
C ALA A 77 3.95 2.01 -14.81
N PRO A 78 3.20 2.57 -15.79
CA PRO A 78 3.49 3.82 -16.52
C PRO A 78 3.23 5.11 -15.71
N ASP A 79 2.48 5.01 -14.62
CA ASP A 79 2.03 6.15 -13.81
C ASP A 79 3.03 6.59 -12.72
N GLY A 80 2.86 7.81 -12.18
CA GLY A 80 3.81 8.48 -11.28
C GLY A 80 3.98 7.89 -9.88
N ILE A 81 3.73 8.69 -8.85
CA ILE A 81 3.94 8.28 -7.44
C ILE A 81 2.61 7.79 -6.86
N MET A 82 2.64 6.65 -6.19
CA MET A 82 1.47 6.06 -5.55
C MET A 82 1.74 5.75 -4.08
N THR A 83 0.76 6.06 -3.23
CA THR A 83 0.79 5.66 -1.82
C THR A 83 -0.09 4.42 -1.64
N LEU A 84 0.54 3.31 -1.30
CA LEU A 84 -0.09 2.04 -0.96
C LEU A 84 -0.12 1.85 0.56
N TYR A 85 -1.10 1.09 1.06
CA TYR A 85 -1.01 0.54 2.40
C TYR A 85 -1.45 -0.92 2.46
N CYS A 86 -0.81 -1.65 3.37
CA CYS A 86 -1.15 -3.02 3.72
C CYS A 86 -1.85 -3.02 5.10
N ASP A 87 -3.10 -3.48 5.12
CA ASP A 87 -3.87 -3.72 6.34
C ASP A 87 -3.93 -5.22 6.60
N ARG A 88 -3.54 -5.63 7.81
CA ARG A 88 -3.54 -7.05 8.20
C ARG A 88 -4.91 -7.53 8.66
N GLN A 89 -5.85 -6.63 8.92
CA GLN A 89 -7.22 -6.99 9.27
C GLN A 89 -8.10 -7.01 8.02
N ALA A 90 -8.89 -8.07 7.86
CA ALA A 90 -9.89 -8.18 6.81
C ALA A 90 -10.93 -7.07 6.98
N ARG A 91 -10.76 -5.96 6.24
CA ARG A 91 -11.67 -4.81 6.27
C ARG A 91 -12.99 -5.10 5.55
N ASP A 92 -12.97 -6.05 4.61
CA ASP A 92 -14.14 -6.42 3.81
C ASP A 92 -14.52 -7.89 4.06
N ARG A 93 -15.75 -8.12 4.54
CA ARG A 93 -16.32 -9.47 4.69
C ARG A 93 -16.48 -10.18 3.33
N ARG A 94 -16.58 -9.42 2.23
CA ARG A 94 -16.67 -9.93 0.85
C ARG A 94 -15.29 -10.34 0.31
N HIS A 95 -14.22 -9.69 0.77
CA HIS A 95 -12.85 -9.98 0.35
C HIS A 95 -11.90 -10.12 1.55
N PRO A 96 -12.08 -11.16 2.40
CA PRO A 96 -11.31 -11.31 3.63
C PRO A 96 -9.80 -11.54 3.43
N LYS A 97 -9.37 -11.76 2.18
CA LYS A 97 -7.97 -11.93 1.77
C LYS A 97 -7.35 -10.66 1.18
N ALA A 98 -8.15 -9.63 0.88
CA ALA A 98 -7.66 -8.35 0.37
C ALA A 98 -6.94 -7.60 1.49
N ARG A 99 -5.63 -7.40 1.30
CA ARG A 99 -4.75 -6.77 2.30
C ARG A 99 -4.15 -5.46 1.81
N TRP A 100 -4.26 -5.15 0.52
CA TRP A 100 -3.55 -4.04 -0.12
C TRP A 100 -4.51 -3.03 -0.73
N TRP A 101 -4.19 -1.76 -0.55
CA TRP A 101 -5.03 -0.64 -0.92
C TRP A 101 -4.20 0.48 -1.51
N LEU A 102 -4.73 1.17 -2.52
CA LEU A 102 -4.19 2.42 -3.06
C LEU A 102 -4.87 3.58 -2.34
N TYR A 103 -4.11 4.35 -1.57
CA TYR A 103 -4.61 5.51 -0.84
C TYR A 103 -4.73 6.73 -1.74
N CYS A 104 -3.66 7.07 -2.45
CA CYS A 104 -3.63 8.18 -3.37
C CYS A 104 -2.60 7.96 -4.48
N ARG A 105 -2.77 8.69 -5.57
CA ARG A 105 -1.81 8.78 -6.66
C ARG A 105 -1.47 10.24 -6.97
N GLU A 106 -0.28 10.44 -7.50
CA GLU A 106 0.26 11.71 -7.97
C GLU A 106 0.72 11.50 -9.41
N GLU A 107 0.23 12.36 -10.30
CA GLU A 107 0.52 12.37 -11.74
C GLU A 107 1.76 13.23 -12.05
#